data_AF-A0A7I8MLG5-F1
#
_entry.id   AF-A0A7I8MLG5-F1
#
_cell.length_a   1.000
_cell.length_b   1.000
_cell.length_c   1.000
_cell.angle_alpha   90.00
_cell.angle_beta   90.00
_cell.angle_gamma   90.00
#
_symmetry.space_group_name_H-M   'P 1'
#
loop_
_entity.id
_entity.type
_entity.pdbx_description
1 polymer ?
#
loop_
_entity_poly.entity_id
_entity_poly.type
_entity_poly.pdbx_seq_one_letter_code
_entity_poly.pdbx_strand_id
1 'polypeptide(L)' 'MISDFLPSPEELALKDETVKVTIALSKTSVDFFKKEAKKYNTQYQKMIRRLLDEYAAHQS' A
#
# COMPACT_ATOMS: atom_id res chain seq x y z
N MET A 1 -9.99 -11.35 34.15
CA MET A 1 -10.99 -10.94 33.15
C MET A 1 -10.23 -10.31 32.00
N ILE A 2 -10.44 -10.80 30.78
CA ILE A 2 -9.80 -10.22 29.60
C ILE A 2 -10.63 -9.00 29.24
N SER A 3 -10.05 -7.80 29.28
CA SER A 3 -10.72 -6.61 28.76
C SER A 3 -10.91 -6.81 27.27
N ASP A 4 -12.14 -6.66 26.80
CA ASP A 4 -12.46 -6.71 25.37
C ASP A 4 -11.89 -5.45 24.71
N PHE A 5 -10.69 -5.58 24.14
CA PHE A 5 -9.94 -4.50 23.49
C PHE A 5 -10.25 -4.40 22.00
N LEU A 6 -11.39 -4.92 21.55
CA LEU A 6 -11.77 -4.79 20.16
C LEU A 6 -12.21 -3.33 19.91
N PRO A 7 -11.46 -2.57 19.07
CA PRO A 7 -11.91 -1.26 18.66
C PRO A 7 -13.29 -1.38 18.01
N SER A 8 -14.11 -0.35 18.19
CA SER A 8 -15.45 -0.35 17.61
C SER A 8 -15.37 -0.52 16.08
N PRO A 9 -16.41 -1.08 15.42
CA PRO A 9 -16.44 -1.20 13.97
C PRO A 9 -16.19 0.12 13.22
N GLU A 10 -16.50 1.25 13.87
CA GLU A 10 -16.28 2.60 13.37
C GLU A 10 -14.80 3.00 13.45
N GLU A 11 -14.08 2.63 14.52
CA GLU A 11 -12.63 2.79 14.67
C GLU A 11 -11.85 1.88 13.71
N LEU A 12 -12.37 0.68 13.43
CA LEU A 12 -11.83 -0.22 12.39
C LEU A 12 -12.05 0.32 10.96
N ALA A 13 -13.01 1.23 10.79
CA ALA A 13 -13.34 1.84 9.51
C ALA A 13 -12.57 3.14 9.24
N LEU A 14 -11.52 3.45 10.01
CA LEU A 14 -10.53 4.49 9.68
C LEU A 14 -9.95 4.18 8.29
N LYS A 15 -10.57 4.77 7.28
CA LYS A 15 -10.13 4.65 5.89
C LYS A 15 -8.89 5.52 5.77
N ASP A 16 -7.76 4.89 5.45
CA ASP A 16 -6.56 5.62 5.04
C ASP A 16 -6.93 6.65 3.97
N GLU A 17 -6.60 7.91 4.21
CA GLU A 17 -6.82 9.00 3.26
C GLU A 17 -5.98 8.75 2.00
N THR A 18 -6.60 8.16 0.99
CA THR A 18 -5.93 7.85 -0.27
C THR A 18 -6.17 8.98 -1.27
N VAL A 19 -5.11 9.72 -1.62
CA VAL A 19 -5.13 10.70 -2.71
C VAL A 19 -4.80 10.00 -4.03
N LYS A 20 -5.67 10.16 -5.04
CA LYS A 20 -5.40 9.67 -6.40
C LYS A 20 -4.55 10.68 -7.16
N VAL A 21 -3.41 10.22 -7.67
CA VAL A 21 -2.51 11.00 -8.51
C VAL A 21 -2.16 10.24 -9.78
N THR A 22 -1.91 10.97 -10.87
CA THR A 22 -1.40 10.41 -12.13
C THR A 22 0.07 10.73 -12.24
N ILE A 23 0.92 9.69 -12.29
CA ILE A 23 2.37 9.83 -12.46
C ILE A 23 2.84 8.94 -13.62
N ALA A 24 3.83 9.40 -14.37
CA ALA A 24 4.49 8.60 -15.39
C ALA A 24 5.63 7.80 -14.76
N LEU A 25 5.67 6.49 -15.03
CA LEU A 25 6.75 5.59 -14.59
C LEU A 25 7.48 5.02 -15.80
N SER A 26 8.75 4.68 -15.63
CA SER A 26 9.50 4.00 -16.68
C SER A 26 8.91 2.62 -16.99
N LYS A 27 8.98 2.19 -18.26
CA LYS A 27 8.54 0.85 -18.66
C LYS A 27 9.23 -0.25 -17.83
N THR A 28 10.54 -0.11 -17.64
CA THR A 28 11.36 -1.05 -16.86
C THR A 28 10.86 -1.19 -15.43
N SER A 29 10.52 -0.08 -14.77
CA SER A 29 9.97 -0.11 -13.40
C SER A 29 8.63 -0.84 -13.35
N VAL A 30 7.73 -0.54 -14.29
CA VAL A 30 6.40 -1.19 -14.34
C VAL A 30 6.53 -2.69 -14.61
N ASP A 31 7.41 -3.09 -15.51
CA ASP A 31 7.61 -4.50 -15.85
C ASP A 31 8.21 -5.29 -14.67
N PHE A 32 9.12 -4.69 -13.90
CA PHE A 32 9.62 -5.25 -12.65
C PHE A 32 8.47 -5.55 -11.67
N PHE A 33 7.62 -4.57 -11.36
CA PHE A 33 6.52 -4.79 -10.41
C PHE A 33 5.48 -5.78 -10.93
N LYS A 34 5.20 -5.81 -12.24
CA LYS A 34 4.31 -6.82 -12.83
C LYS A 34 4.85 -8.24 -12.65
N LYS A 35 6.17 -8.44 -12.79
CA LYS A 35 6.82 -9.74 -12.59
C LYS A 35 6.73 -10.18 -11.13
N GLU A 36 7.10 -9.31 -10.19
CA GLU A 36 7.05 -9.63 -8.76
C GLU A 36 5.61 -9.85 -8.28
N ALA A 37 4.65 -9.06 -8.77
CA ALA A 37 3.24 -9.22 -8.44
C ALA A 37 2.69 -10.60 -8.80
N LYS A 38 3.11 -11.16 -9.95
CA LYS A 38 2.76 -12.54 -10.34
C LYS A 38 3.37 -13.57 -9.39
N LYS A 39 4.62 -13.37 -8.98
CA LYS A 39 5.34 -14.27 -8.05
C LYS A 39 4.67 -14.32 -6.67
N TYR A 40 4.18 -13.19 -6.17
CA TYR A 40 3.57 -13.07 -4.84
C TYR A 40 2.03 -13.08 -4.84
N ASN A 41 1.40 -13.39 -5.98
CA ASN A 41 -0.06 -13.38 -6.17
C ASN A 41 -0.74 -12.09 -5.63
N THR A 42 -0.22 -10.94 -6.03
CA THR A 42 -0.71 -9.62 -5.59
C THR A 42 -0.89 -8.67 -6.79
N GLN A 43 -1.39 -7.47 -6.53
CA GLN A 43 -1.51 -6.42 -7.53
C GLN A 43 -0.25 -5.56 -7.55
N TYR A 44 0.34 -5.33 -8.74
CA TYR A 44 1.57 -4.54 -8.88
C TYR A 44 1.40 -3.10 -8.37
N GLN A 45 0.19 -2.53 -8.45
CA GLN A 45 -0.12 -1.20 -7.90
C GLN A 45 0.04 -1.16 -6.38
N LYS A 46 -0.28 -2.24 -5.66
CA LYS A 46 -0.08 -2.31 -4.20
C LYS A 46 1.41 -2.28 -3.84
N MET A 47 2.24 -2.91 -4.67
CA MET A 47 3.70 -2.90 -4.46
C MET A 47 4.28 -1.50 -4.69
N ILE A 48 3.84 -0.81 -5.76
CA ILE A 48 4.24 0.57 -6.04
C ILE A 48 3.83 1.49 -4.89
N ARG A 49 2.58 1.38 -4.42
CA ARG A 49 2.09 2.19 -3.29
C ARG A 49 2.95 1.98 -2.05
N ARG A 50 3.16 0.73 -1.64
CA ARG A 50 4.01 0.41 -0.47
C ARG A 50 5.41 0.96 -0.61
N LEU A 51 6.03 0.88 -1.79
CA LEU A 51 7.36 1.45 -1.98
C LEU A 51 7.37 2.97 -1.75
N LEU A 52 6.36 3.69 -2.23
CA LEU A 52 6.26 5.13 -2.03
C LEU A 52 6.01 5.48 -0.56
N ASP A 53 5.15 4.72 0.12
CA ASP A 53 4.85 4.92 1.54
C ASP A 53 6.10 4.70 2.39
N GLU A 54 6.83 3.60 2.19
CA GLU A 54 8.09 3.30 2.90
C GLU A 54 9.17 4.34 2.60
N TYR A 55 9.32 4.75 1.34
CA TYR A 55 10.29 5.78 0.97
C TYR A 55 9.98 7.11 1.67
N ALA A 56 8.71 7.53 1.70
CA ALA A 56 8.31 8.78 2.35
C ALA A 56 8.53 8.70 3.87
N ALA A 57 8.13 7.60 4.51
CA ALA A 57 8.30 7.38 5.95
C ALA A 57 9.77 7.40 6.39
N HIS A 58 10.69 6.97 5.52
CA HIS A 58 12.13 6.98 5.80
C HIS A 58 12.80 8.35 5.60
N GLN A 59 12.17 9.28 4.89
CA GLN A 59 12.73 10.61 4.57
C GLN A 59 12.07 11.75 5.35
N SER A 60 11.07 11.44 6.17
CA SER A 60 10.37 12.37 7.06
C SER A 60 10.99 12.47 8.44
#